data_AF-A0A117QC90-F1
#
_entry.id   AF-A0A117QC90-F1
#
_cell.length_a   1.000
_cell.length_b   1.000
_cell.length_c   1.000
_cell.angle_alpha   90.00
_cell.angle_beta   90.00
_cell.angle_gamma   90.00
#
_symmetry.space_group_name_H-M   'P 1'
#
loop_
_entity.id
_entity.type
_entity.pdbx_description
1 polymer ?
#
loop_
_entity_poly.entity_id
_entity_poly.type
_entity_poly.pdbx_seq_one_letter_code
_entity_poly.pdbx_strand_id
1 'polypeptide(L)' 'MKRIQRAAGTVVGSAVGDALGGPFEFGPQGAFSARFPAPGAGGEMCGGGGWDPGEATDDTQMAVLVAESLRPRGHYG' A
#
# COMPACT_ATOMS: atom_id res chain seq x y z
N MET A 1 -18.80 -12.00 -6.34
CA MET A 1 -18.21 -10.68 -6.04
C MET A 1 -18.17 -9.81 -7.29
N LYS A 2 -18.58 -8.54 -7.22
CA LYS A 2 -18.67 -7.66 -8.41
C LYS A 2 -17.25 -7.28 -8.91
N ARG A 3 -17.08 -7.03 -10.22
CA ARG A 3 -15.77 -6.66 -10.81
C ARG A 3 -15.15 -5.43 -10.13
N ILE A 4 -15.98 -4.43 -9.83
CA ILE A 4 -15.53 -3.20 -9.16
C ILE A 4 -14.96 -3.44 -7.76
N GLN A 5 -15.53 -4.39 -7.00
CA GLN A 5 -15.03 -4.72 -5.66
C GLN A 5 -13.65 -5.38 -5.72
N ARG A 6 -13.42 -6.23 -6.73
CA ARG A 6 -12.08 -6.80 -6.96
C ARG A 6 -11.08 -5.73 -7.33
N ALA A 7 -11.43 -4.84 -8.27
CA ALA A 7 -10.55 -3.75 -8.68
C ALA A 7 -10.18 -2.84 -7.51
N ALA A 8 -11.17 -2.40 -6.72
CA ALA A 8 -10.94 -1.60 -5.52
C ALA A 8 -10.07 -2.36 -4.49
N GLY A 9 -10.38 -3.63 -4.24
CA GLY A 9 -9.59 -4.46 -3.32
C GLY A 9 -8.14 -4.65 -3.76
N THR A 10 -7.87 -4.76 -5.06
CA THR A 10 -6.51 -4.84 -5.60
C THR A 10 -5.74 -3.55 -5.34
N VAL A 11 -6.34 -2.38 -5.63
CA VAL A 11 -5.68 -1.08 -5.42
C VAL A 11 -5.42 -0.84 -3.94
N VAL A 12 -6.43 -1.04 -3.08
CA VAL A 12 -6.30 -0.86 -1.63
C VAL A 12 -5.31 -1.87 -1.05
N GLY A 13 -5.37 -3.13 -1.46
CA GLY A 13 -4.45 -4.17 -0.99
C GLY A 13 -3.00 -3.89 -1.36
N SER A 14 -2.75 -3.30 -2.53
CA SER A 14 -1.41 -2.86 -2.93
C SER A 14 -0.88 -1.77 -2.01
N ALA A 15 -1.68 -0.71 -1.77
CA ALA A 15 -1.28 0.38 -0.88
C ALA A 15 -1.07 -0.07 0.57
N VAL A 16 -1.91 -1.00 1.04
CA VAL A 16 -1.74 -1.63 2.36
C VAL A 16 -0.44 -2.42 2.43
N GLY A 17 -0.11 -3.20 1.39
CA GLY A 17 1.13 -3.97 1.33
C GLY A 17 2.37 -3.08 1.33
N ASP A 18 2.34 -1.98 0.57
CA ASP A 18 3.37 -0.96 0.52
C ASP A 18 3.59 -0.33 1.93
N ALA A 19 2.54 0.23 2.54
CA ALA A 19 2.65 0.85 3.87
C ALA A 19 3.10 -0.11 4.98
N LEU A 20 2.74 -1.40 4.89
CA LEU A 20 3.23 -2.43 5.82
C LEU A 20 4.69 -2.82 5.56
N GLY A 21 5.14 -2.77 4.31
CA GLY A 21 6.46 -3.21 3.88
C GLY A 21 7.53 -2.13 4.00
N GLY A 22 7.21 -0.87 3.71
CA GLY A 22 8.15 0.25 3.66
C GLY A 22 9.08 0.36 4.88
N PRO A 23 8.56 0.32 6.13
CA PRO A 23 9.41 0.37 7.32
C PRO A 23 10.42 -0.78 7.49
N PHE A 24 10.25 -1.88 6.73
CA PHE A 24 11.09 -3.07 6.77
C PHE A 24 11.96 -3.22 5.51
N GLU A 25 11.90 -2.26 4.59
CA GLU A 25 12.74 -2.24 3.40
C GLU A 25 14.23 -2.31 3.79
N PHE A 26 15.01 -3.09 3.04
CA PHE A 26 16.43 -3.39 3.32
C PHE A 26 16.71 -4.10 4.66
N GLY A 27 15.68 -4.49 5.40
CA GLY A 27 15.78 -5.27 6.62
C GLY A 27 16.01 -6.77 6.37
N PRO A 28 16.33 -7.54 7.43
CA PRO A 28 16.45 -8.99 7.32
C PRO A 28 15.09 -9.63 6.98
N GLN A 29 15.15 -10.73 6.23
CA GLN A 29 13.96 -11.52 5.92
C GLN A 29 13.21 -11.91 7.20
N GLY A 30 11.89 -11.74 7.20
CA GLY A 30 11.03 -12.09 8.33
C GLY A 30 10.99 -11.04 9.45
N ALA A 31 11.65 -9.88 9.31
CA ALA A 31 11.60 -8.81 10.31
C ALA A 31 10.16 -8.39 10.66
N PHE A 32 9.27 -8.29 9.67
CA PHE A 32 7.85 -8.02 9.89
C PHE A 32 7.22 -9.07 10.81
N SER A 33 7.31 -10.35 10.46
CA SER A 33 6.69 -11.45 11.23
C SER A 33 7.31 -11.64 12.61
N ALA A 34 8.59 -11.34 12.77
CA ALA A 34 9.25 -11.37 14.07
C ALA A 34 8.70 -10.27 15.01
N ARG A 35 8.41 -9.08 14.46
CA ARG A 35 7.83 -7.97 15.21
C ARG A 35 6.33 -8.15 15.46
N PHE A 36 5.61 -8.68 14.47
CA PHE A 36 4.16 -8.90 14.50
C PHE A 36 3.86 -10.40 14.28
N PRO A 37 4.02 -11.23 15.32
CA PRO A 37 3.90 -12.69 15.19
C PRO A 37 2.46 -13.18 15.01
N ALA A 38 1.47 -12.34 15.34
CA ALA A 38 0.05 -12.63 15.14
C ALA A 38 -0.59 -11.49 14.32
N PRO A 39 -1.37 -11.80 13.28
CA PRO A 39 -2.03 -10.79 12.47
C PRO A 39 -3.20 -10.14 13.24
N GLY A 40 -3.42 -8.86 13.01
CA GLY A 40 -4.53 -8.12 13.61
C GLY A 40 -4.35 -7.84 15.09
N ALA A 41 -3.13 -7.97 15.61
CA ALA A 41 -2.79 -7.58 16.97
C ALA A 41 -2.74 -6.05 17.14
N GLY A 42 -2.70 -5.32 16.01
CA GLY A 42 -2.63 -3.87 15.97
C GLY A 42 -1.20 -3.36 15.96
N GLY A 43 -1.01 -2.18 15.35
CA GLY A 43 0.29 -1.54 15.24
C GLY A 43 1.16 -2.04 14.09
N GLU A 44 0.66 -2.93 13.21
CA GLU A 44 1.42 -3.43 12.05
C GLU A 44 1.76 -2.32 11.05
N MET A 45 0.88 -1.34 10.88
CA MET A 45 1.14 -0.09 10.14
C MET A 45 1.95 0.89 10.99
N CYS A 46 3.13 0.47 11.45
CA CYS A 46 3.89 1.20 12.45
C CYS A 46 4.61 2.46 11.94
N GLY A 47 4.77 2.62 10.63
CA GLY A 47 5.71 3.60 10.07
C GLY A 47 7.17 3.27 10.44
N GLY A 48 8.10 4.16 10.11
CA GLY A 48 9.54 3.98 10.31
C GLY A 48 10.36 4.38 9.10
N GLY A 49 11.67 4.58 9.28
CA GLY A 49 12.57 4.92 8.16
C GLY A 49 12.30 6.28 7.50
N GLY A 50 11.51 7.16 8.14
CA GLY A 50 11.09 8.45 7.60
C GLY A 50 9.60 8.53 7.26
N TRP A 51 8.86 7.41 7.34
CA TRP A 51 7.44 7.33 7.04
C TRP A 51 6.57 7.35 8.31
N ASP A 52 5.44 8.04 8.23
CA ASP A 52 4.41 8.06 9.27
C ASP A 52 3.65 6.70 9.33
N PRO A 53 3.00 6.38 10.47
CA PRO A 53 2.16 5.20 10.57
C PRO A 53 1.07 5.13 9.49
N GLY A 54 1.14 4.10 8.65
CA GLY A 54 0.20 3.88 7.54
C GLY A 54 0.47 4.71 6.28
N GLU A 55 1.56 5.48 6.26
CA GLU A 55 2.00 6.19 5.07
C GLU A 55 2.48 5.19 4.00
N ALA A 56 2.01 5.39 2.77
CA ALA A 56 2.45 4.61 1.61
C ALA A 56 3.64 5.28 0.93
N THR A 57 4.53 4.50 0.34
CA THR A 57 5.81 4.97 -0.20
C THR A 57 5.68 5.39 -1.67
N ASP A 58 6.83 5.55 -2.35
CA ASP A 58 6.88 5.90 -3.76
C ASP A 58 6.18 4.87 -4.67
N ASP A 59 6.11 3.60 -4.26
CA ASP A 59 5.35 2.56 -4.97
C ASP A 59 3.88 2.95 -5.19
N THR A 60 3.17 3.34 -4.11
CA THR A 60 1.77 3.78 -4.22
C THR A 60 1.65 5.15 -4.88
N GLN A 61 2.57 6.08 -4.58
CA GLN A 61 2.55 7.42 -5.18
C GLN A 61 2.66 7.33 -6.71
N MET A 62 3.60 6.53 -7.22
CA MET A 62 3.77 6.30 -8.65
C MET A 62 2.58 5.56 -9.26
N ALA A 63 2.00 4.58 -8.55
CA ALA A 63 0.80 3.90 -9.01
C ALA A 63 -0.39 4.87 -9.20
N VAL A 64 -0.57 5.82 -8.28
CA VAL A 64 -1.59 6.88 -8.40
C VAL A 64 -1.31 7.77 -9.61
N LEU A 65 -0.07 8.21 -9.80
CA LEU A 65 0.30 9.04 -10.94
C LEU A 65 0.03 8.34 -12.28
N VAL A 66 0.35 7.05 -12.37
CA VAL A 66 0.02 6.23 -13.54
C VAL A 66 -1.49 6.12 -13.74
N ALA A 67 -2.25 5.84 -12.68
CA ALA A 67 -3.71 5.73 -12.76
C ALA A 67 -4.36 7.05 -13.23
N GLU A 68 -3.89 8.18 -12.72
CA GLU A 68 -4.35 9.52 -13.13
C GLU A 68 -3.99 9.82 -14.59
N SER A 69 -2.82 9.37 -15.07
CA SER A 69 -2.44 9.54 -16.49
C SER A 69 -3.36 8.77 -17.46
N LEU A 70 -3.93 7.65 -17.00
CA LEU A 70 -4.85 6.79 -17.77
C LEU A 70 -6.32 7.22 -17.64
N ARG A 71 -6.61 8.15 -16.72
CA ARG A 71 -7.98 8.61 -16.47
C ARG A 71 -8.49 9.36 -17.71
N PRO A 72 -9.70 9.04 -18.21
CA PRO A 72 -10.24 9.75 -19.36
C PRO A 72 -10.26 11.26 -19.09
N ARG A 73 -9.58 12.04 -19.94
CA ARG A 73 -9.78 13.49 -19.99
C ARG A 73 -11.15 13.68 -20.61
N GLY A 74 -12.12 14.15 -19.83
CA GLY A 74 -13.50 14.30 -20.29
C GLY A 74 -13.57 15.19 -21.54
N HIS A 75 -13.64 14.56 -22.71
CA HIS A 75 -14.12 15.14 -23.96
C HIS A 75 -14.99 14.09 -24.65
N TYR A 76 -16.22 13.98 -24.14
CA TYR A 76 -17.37 13.54 -24.93
C TYR A 76 -18.36 14.70 -24.88
N GLY A 77 -18.39 15.47 -25.96
CA GLY A 77 -19.13 16.71 -26.11
C GLY A 77 -18.53 17.54 -27.22
#